data_AF-A0A0Q7CF35-F1
#
_entry.id   AF-A0A0Q7CF35-F1
#
_cell.length_a   1.000
_cell.length_b   1.000
_cell.length_c   1.000
_cell.angle_alpha   90.00
_cell.angle_beta   90.00
_cell.angle_gamma   90.00
#
_symmetry.space_group_name_H-M   'P 1'
#
loop_
_entity.id
_entity.type
_entity.pdbx_description
1 polymer ?
#
loop_
_entity_poly.entity_id
_entity_poly.type
_entity_poly.pdbx_seq_one_letter_code
_entity_poly.pdbx_strand_id
1 'polypeptide(L)'
;MIIKPRVRGFICVTTHPTGCEANVRQQIDYVKAQGPIAGGPKRVLVIGASTGYGLAARITAAFGCGADTLGVFFERAGSETKPGSPGWYNTAAFHRAAAAEGRYAKSINGDGFSDAAKQQAIDTIRADLGQVDLVVYSLAAPRRMHPKTGQVFNSVLKPVGKAVNLRGLDTDNETIKETVLEAATQEEIDNTVAVMGGEDWQMWIDALQQSGVLADGAKTTAFTYLGEQITHDIYWNGSIGAAKKDLDQKVLGIRAQLAAKGGDARVSVLKAVVTQASSAIPMMPLYLSLLFKVMKAQGTHEGCIEQVHGLFAESLYGSAPHLDEEGRLRADYKELAPQVQSLVQAQWSKVTNDNLYELTDFAGYKTEFLRLFGFAVEGVDYEADVNPDVDIPGLVQL
;
A
#
# COMPACT_ATOMS: atom_id res chain seq x y z
N MET A 1 -8.58 -15.97 23.54
CA MET A 1 -7.59 -15.16 24.28
C MET A 1 -7.95 -13.69 24.14
N ILE A 2 -7.73 -12.88 25.17
CA ILE A 2 -7.82 -11.41 25.06
C ILE A 2 -6.53 -10.88 24.43
N ILE A 3 -6.64 -10.08 23.36
CA ILE A 3 -5.49 -9.53 22.64
C ILE A 3 -5.44 -8.01 22.86
N LYS A 4 -4.31 -7.51 23.38
CA LYS A 4 -4.05 -6.08 23.59
C LYS A 4 -2.92 -5.59 22.66
N PRO A 5 -2.89 -4.29 22.30
CA PRO A 5 -1.81 -3.75 21.48
C PRO A 5 -0.47 -3.81 22.21
N ARG A 6 0.57 -4.28 21.51
CA ARG A 6 1.97 -4.29 21.97
C ARG A 6 2.83 -3.54 20.97
N VAL A 7 2.93 -2.23 21.17
CA VAL A 7 3.62 -1.29 20.28
C VAL A 7 5.01 -0.93 20.83
N ARG A 8 6.00 -0.86 19.94
CA ARG A 8 7.33 -0.29 20.16
C ARG A 8 7.75 0.48 18.90
N GLY A 9 7.89 1.80 19.02
CA GLY A 9 8.06 2.71 17.89
C GLY A 9 6.94 2.53 16.88
N PHE A 10 7.33 2.19 15.65
CA PHE A 10 6.41 1.93 14.53
C PHE A 10 6.04 0.45 14.36
N ILE A 11 6.37 -0.42 15.31
CA ILE A 11 6.10 -1.86 15.24
C ILE A 11 5.04 -2.24 16.27
N CYS A 12 3.93 -2.81 15.82
CA CYS A 12 2.99 -3.52 16.68
C CYS A 12 3.13 -5.04 16.45
N VAL A 13 3.41 -5.80 17.52
CA VAL A 13 3.67 -7.26 17.42
C VAL A 13 2.42 -8.12 17.63
N THR A 14 1.28 -7.49 17.85
CA THR A 14 -0.03 -8.11 18.09
C THR A 14 -1.06 -7.55 17.14
N THR A 15 -2.08 -8.34 16.86
CA THR A 15 -3.15 -7.97 15.91
C THR A 15 -4.48 -8.50 16.42
N HIS A 16 -5.55 -7.71 16.32
CA HIS A 16 -6.88 -8.11 16.75
C HIS A 16 -7.75 -8.61 15.58
N PRO A 17 -8.09 -9.91 15.49
CA PRO A 17 -8.82 -10.47 14.34
C PRO A 17 -10.17 -9.78 14.06
N THR A 18 -11.01 -9.62 15.09
CA THR A 18 -12.32 -8.96 14.99
C THR A 18 -12.18 -7.49 14.58
N GLY A 19 -11.07 -6.86 14.96
CA GLY A 19 -10.82 -5.46 14.65
C GLY A 19 -10.35 -5.26 13.21
N CYS A 20 -9.49 -6.15 12.71
CA CYS A 20 -9.15 -6.21 11.29
C CYS A 20 -10.41 -6.44 10.43
N GLU A 21 -11.30 -7.34 10.85
CA GLU A 21 -12.57 -7.56 10.16
C GLU A 21 -13.46 -6.31 10.15
N ALA A 22 -13.64 -5.65 11.30
CA ALA A 22 -14.40 -4.40 11.38
C ALA A 22 -13.78 -3.30 10.51
N ASN A 23 -12.45 -3.19 10.45
CA ASN A 23 -11.75 -2.22 9.61
C ASN A 23 -11.93 -2.50 8.11
N VAL A 24 -11.88 -3.77 7.69
CA VAL A 24 -12.19 -4.17 6.30
C VAL A 24 -13.65 -3.85 5.95
N ARG A 25 -14.58 -4.15 6.87
CA ARG A 25 -16.00 -3.83 6.69
C ARG A 25 -16.22 -2.33 6.48
N GLN A 26 -15.61 -1.47 7.30
CA GLN A 26 -15.71 -0.01 7.15
C GLN A 26 -15.21 0.48 5.78
N GLN A 27 -14.13 -0.10 5.25
CA GLN A 27 -13.64 0.22 3.90
C GLN A 27 -14.61 -0.24 2.80
N ILE A 28 -15.20 -1.43 2.94
CA ILE A 28 -16.22 -1.93 2.01
C ILE A 28 -17.45 -1.03 2.04
N ASP A 29 -17.93 -0.67 3.23
CA ASP A 29 -19.09 0.21 3.42
C ASP A 29 -18.85 1.59 2.79
N TYR A 30 -17.64 2.14 2.94
CA TYR A 30 -17.24 3.37 2.25
C TYR A 30 -17.39 3.24 0.73
N VAL A 31 -16.82 2.20 0.11
CA VAL A 31 -16.88 2.01 -1.35
C VAL A 31 -18.32 1.85 -1.82
N LYS A 32 -19.13 1.07 -1.11
CA LYS A 32 -20.56 0.91 -1.44
C LYS A 32 -21.33 2.22 -1.35
N ALA A 33 -21.01 3.07 -0.37
CA ALA A 33 -21.66 4.37 -0.20
C ALA A 33 -21.34 5.36 -1.34
N GLN A 34 -20.21 5.21 -2.03
CA GLN A 34 -19.87 6.02 -3.21
C GLN A 34 -20.63 5.60 -4.48
N GLY A 35 -21.20 4.39 -4.49
CA GLY A 35 -21.86 3.80 -5.65
C GLY A 35 -20.90 3.07 -6.60
N PRO A 36 -21.43 2.41 -7.64
CA PRO A 36 -20.64 1.59 -8.55
C PRO A 36 -19.75 2.42 -9.48
N ILE A 37 -18.54 1.94 -9.73
CA ILE A 37 -17.61 2.52 -10.71
C ILE A 37 -17.91 1.92 -12.08
N ALA A 38 -18.52 2.73 -12.96
CA ALA A 38 -18.85 2.33 -14.32
C ALA A 38 -17.60 2.03 -15.16
N GLY A 39 -17.67 1.02 -16.03
CA GLY A 39 -16.55 0.64 -16.90
C GLY A 39 -15.34 0.02 -16.18
N GLY A 40 -15.43 -0.22 -14.86
CA GLY A 40 -14.37 -0.85 -14.08
C GLY A 40 -14.01 -2.28 -14.52
N PRO A 41 -12.86 -2.80 -14.04
CA PRO A 41 -12.39 -4.13 -14.40
C PRO A 41 -13.35 -5.21 -13.91
N LYS A 42 -13.21 -6.41 -14.47
CA LYS A 42 -14.02 -7.57 -14.11
C LYS A 42 -13.20 -8.69 -13.50
N ARG A 43 -11.91 -8.78 -13.81
CA ARG A 43 -11.01 -9.82 -13.30
C ARG A 43 -9.67 -9.19 -12.94
N VAL A 44 -9.40 -9.09 -11.64
CA VAL A 44 -8.28 -8.32 -11.11
C VAL A 44 -7.29 -9.21 -10.38
N LEU A 45 -6.01 -9.07 -10.74
CA LEU A 45 -4.89 -9.54 -9.94
C LEU A 45 -4.32 -8.38 -9.12
N VAL A 46 -4.22 -8.56 -7.81
CA VAL A 46 -3.55 -7.60 -6.91
C VAL A 46 -2.35 -8.27 -6.26
N ILE A 47 -1.16 -7.72 -6.48
CA ILE A 47 0.11 -8.19 -5.92
C ILE A 47 0.46 -7.28 -4.74
N GLY A 48 0.47 -7.82 -3.53
CA GLY A 48 0.48 -7.06 -2.28
C GLY A 48 -0.93 -6.72 -1.78
N ALA A 49 -1.83 -7.70 -1.76
CA ALA A 49 -3.28 -7.47 -1.62
C ALA A 49 -3.83 -7.44 -0.18
N SER A 50 -2.99 -7.58 0.84
CA SER A 50 -3.41 -7.89 2.22
C SER A 50 -3.54 -6.66 3.14
N THR A 51 -2.85 -5.56 2.83
CA THR A 51 -2.85 -4.34 3.65
C THR A 51 -2.74 -3.08 2.79
N GLY A 52 -2.96 -1.91 3.41
CA GLY A 52 -2.73 -0.60 2.80
C GLY A 52 -3.42 -0.40 1.46
N TYR A 53 -2.73 0.23 0.51
CA TYR A 53 -3.27 0.52 -0.81
C TYR A 53 -3.63 -0.72 -1.63
N GLY A 54 -2.92 -1.83 -1.48
CA GLY A 54 -3.25 -3.05 -2.22
C GLY A 54 -4.55 -3.69 -1.72
N LEU A 55 -4.78 -3.72 -0.40
CA LEU A 55 -6.08 -4.11 0.15
C LEU A 55 -7.20 -3.17 -0.32
N ALA A 56 -6.96 -1.85 -0.27
CA ALA A 56 -7.92 -0.87 -0.75
C ALA A 56 -8.23 -1.05 -2.25
N ALA A 57 -7.23 -1.34 -3.08
CA ALA A 57 -7.44 -1.64 -4.51
C ALA A 57 -8.28 -2.90 -4.71
N ARG A 58 -8.05 -3.93 -3.90
CA ARG A 58 -8.84 -5.16 -3.95
C ARG A 58 -10.30 -4.92 -3.53
N ILE A 59 -10.52 -4.13 -2.48
CA ILE A 59 -11.87 -3.74 -2.01
C ILE A 59 -12.57 -2.90 -3.09
N THR A 60 -11.92 -1.86 -3.61
CA THR A 60 -12.48 -1.00 -4.67
C THR A 60 -12.83 -1.80 -5.92
N ALA A 61 -11.94 -2.71 -6.37
CA ALA A 61 -12.23 -3.58 -7.51
C ALA A 61 -13.45 -4.48 -7.27
N ALA A 62 -13.49 -5.18 -6.12
CA ALA A 62 -14.55 -6.15 -5.85
C ALA A 62 -15.90 -5.48 -5.57
N PHE A 63 -15.93 -4.48 -4.70
CA PHE A 63 -17.17 -3.89 -4.19
C PHE A 63 -17.57 -2.59 -4.89
N GLY A 64 -16.65 -1.92 -5.60
CA GLY A 64 -16.93 -0.74 -6.42
C GLY A 64 -17.16 -1.08 -7.89
N CYS A 65 -16.31 -1.94 -8.46
CA CYS A 65 -16.39 -2.32 -9.90
C CYS A 65 -17.14 -3.64 -10.15
N GLY A 66 -17.37 -4.41 -9.08
CA GLY A 66 -18.00 -5.72 -9.14
C GLY A 66 -17.07 -6.82 -9.67
N ALA A 67 -15.75 -6.70 -9.49
CA ALA A 67 -14.77 -7.60 -10.07
C ALA A 67 -14.52 -8.86 -9.25
N ASP A 68 -14.17 -9.94 -9.95
CA ASP A 68 -13.56 -11.13 -9.39
C ASP A 68 -12.08 -10.85 -9.08
N THR A 69 -11.59 -11.23 -7.89
CA THR A 69 -10.24 -10.85 -7.45
C THR A 69 -9.35 -12.01 -7.01
N LEU A 70 -8.15 -12.07 -7.59
CA LEU A 70 -7.04 -12.86 -7.11
C LEU A 70 -6.03 -11.96 -6.38
N GLY A 71 -5.70 -12.29 -5.14
CA GLY A 71 -4.73 -11.53 -4.34
C GLY A 71 -3.48 -12.36 -4.01
N VAL A 72 -2.30 -11.78 -4.20
CA VAL A 72 -1.01 -12.32 -3.75
C VAL A 72 -0.49 -11.50 -2.57
N PHE A 73 -0.02 -12.14 -1.50
CA PHE A 73 0.56 -11.48 -0.33
C PHE A 73 1.50 -12.43 0.42
N PHE A 74 2.20 -11.90 1.43
CA PHE A 74 3.08 -12.69 2.29
C PHE A 74 2.78 -12.38 3.76
N GLU A 75 1.98 -13.24 4.40
CA GLU A 75 1.41 -13.01 5.72
C GLU A 75 1.56 -14.25 6.61
N ARG A 76 1.56 -14.02 7.92
CA ARG A 76 1.65 -15.08 8.93
C ARG A 76 0.27 -15.40 9.46
N ALA A 77 -0.14 -16.65 9.32
CA ALA A 77 -1.35 -17.19 9.95
C ALA A 77 -1.30 -17.02 11.47
N GLY A 78 -2.49 -16.90 12.08
CA GLY A 78 -2.62 -17.08 13.51
C GLY A 78 -2.49 -18.56 13.89
N SER A 79 -2.31 -18.80 15.18
CA SER A 79 -2.44 -20.11 15.80
C SER A 79 -3.09 -19.94 17.16
N GLU A 80 -3.55 -21.03 17.78
CA GLU A 80 -4.21 -21.01 19.11
C GLU A 80 -3.48 -20.16 20.17
N THR A 81 -2.15 -20.06 20.09
CA THR A 81 -1.30 -19.36 21.07
C THR A 81 -0.73 -18.04 20.58
N LYS A 82 -0.86 -17.70 19.29
CA LYS A 82 -0.19 -16.52 18.72
C LYS A 82 -1.02 -15.85 17.61
N PRO A 83 -1.32 -14.55 17.74
CA PRO A 83 -1.95 -13.80 16.66
C PRO A 83 -1.09 -13.74 15.38
N GLY A 84 -1.76 -13.85 14.25
CA GLY A 84 -1.24 -13.63 12.91
C GLY A 84 -0.90 -12.16 12.64
N SER A 85 -0.40 -11.90 11.43
CA SER A 85 -0.22 -10.53 10.94
C SER A 85 -1.57 -9.92 10.50
N PRO A 86 -1.72 -8.59 10.48
CA PRO A 86 -2.98 -7.95 10.08
C PRO A 86 -3.43 -8.29 8.67
N GLY A 87 -2.50 -8.45 7.73
CA GLY A 87 -2.87 -8.81 6.37
C GLY A 87 -3.52 -10.19 6.24
N TRP A 88 -3.20 -11.12 7.15
CA TRP A 88 -3.89 -12.41 7.24
C TRP A 88 -5.37 -12.22 7.59
N TYR A 89 -5.65 -11.52 8.70
CA TYR A 89 -7.03 -11.28 9.16
C TYR A 89 -7.83 -10.39 8.20
N ASN A 90 -7.19 -9.38 7.61
CA ASN A 90 -7.82 -8.54 6.59
C ASN A 90 -8.24 -9.38 5.37
N THR A 91 -7.39 -10.31 4.93
CA THR A 91 -7.72 -11.21 3.82
C THR A 91 -8.87 -12.15 4.19
N ALA A 92 -8.85 -12.73 5.41
CA ALA A 92 -9.94 -13.57 5.88
C ALA A 92 -11.28 -12.83 5.88
N ALA A 93 -11.30 -11.57 6.35
CA ALA A 93 -12.47 -10.72 6.33
C ALA A 93 -12.93 -10.36 4.91
N PHE A 94 -11.98 -10.04 4.01
CA PHE A 94 -12.28 -9.79 2.60
C PHE A 94 -12.96 -11.00 1.95
N HIS A 95 -12.45 -12.21 2.18
CA HIS A 95 -13.02 -13.45 1.65
C HIS A 95 -14.45 -13.69 2.17
N ARG A 96 -14.68 -13.51 3.47
CA ARG A 96 -16.04 -13.60 4.05
C ARG A 96 -17.01 -12.62 3.40
N ALA A 97 -16.59 -11.36 3.25
CA ALA A 97 -17.44 -10.32 2.66
C ALA A 97 -17.71 -10.55 1.17
N ALA A 98 -16.71 -11.00 0.40
CA ALA A 98 -16.86 -11.31 -1.01
C ALA A 98 -17.79 -12.52 -1.22
N ALA A 99 -17.62 -13.59 -0.44
CA ALA A 99 -18.47 -14.77 -0.49
C ALA A 99 -19.93 -14.45 -0.11
N ALA A 100 -20.16 -13.55 0.85
CA ALA A 100 -21.50 -13.10 1.21
C ALA A 100 -22.24 -12.37 0.07
N GLU A 101 -21.51 -11.85 -0.93
CA GLU A 101 -22.07 -11.26 -2.15
C GLU A 101 -21.98 -12.19 -3.38
N GLY A 102 -21.57 -13.45 -3.19
CA GLY A 102 -21.37 -14.41 -4.28
C GLY A 102 -20.26 -14.01 -5.26
N ARG A 103 -19.27 -13.22 -4.81
CA ARG A 103 -18.14 -12.76 -5.64
C ARG A 103 -16.96 -13.72 -5.53
N TYR A 104 -16.24 -13.92 -6.62
CA TYR A 104 -15.02 -14.70 -6.58
C TYR A 104 -13.91 -13.94 -5.81
N ALA A 105 -13.35 -14.63 -4.82
CA ALA A 105 -12.17 -14.21 -4.09
C ALA A 105 -11.26 -15.41 -3.88
N LYS A 106 -10.03 -15.34 -4.41
CA LYS A 106 -8.99 -16.35 -4.14
C LYS A 106 -7.68 -15.68 -3.78
N SER A 107 -6.85 -16.38 -3.02
CA SER A 107 -5.62 -15.79 -2.51
C SER A 107 -4.46 -16.76 -2.55
N ILE A 108 -3.27 -16.22 -2.76
CA ILE A 108 -2.00 -16.93 -2.73
C ILE A 108 -1.14 -16.27 -1.64
N ASN A 109 -0.77 -17.03 -0.63
CA ASN A 109 0.16 -16.60 0.41
C ASN A 109 1.56 -17.14 0.09
N GLY A 110 2.50 -16.27 -0.22
CA GLY A 110 3.85 -16.63 -0.62
C GLY A 110 4.70 -15.43 -1.04
N ASP A 111 5.98 -15.66 -1.29
CA ASP A 111 6.89 -14.60 -1.76
C ASP A 111 6.51 -14.15 -3.18
N GLY A 112 5.92 -12.95 -3.29
CA GLY A 112 5.52 -12.34 -4.56
C GLY A 112 6.66 -12.12 -5.55
N PHE A 113 7.92 -12.11 -5.10
CA PHE A 113 9.09 -12.01 -5.97
C PHE A 113 9.44 -13.33 -6.66
N SER A 114 9.00 -14.46 -6.10
CA SER A 114 9.38 -15.79 -6.59
C SER A 114 8.72 -16.16 -7.92
N ASP A 115 9.39 -17.02 -8.71
CA ASP A 115 8.79 -17.64 -9.89
C ASP A 115 7.60 -18.55 -9.49
N ALA A 116 7.67 -19.19 -8.32
CA ALA A 116 6.60 -20.05 -7.81
C ALA A 116 5.29 -19.29 -7.59
N ALA A 117 5.36 -18.09 -7.01
CA ALA A 117 4.17 -17.24 -6.86
C ALA A 117 3.59 -16.80 -8.20
N LYS A 118 4.45 -16.44 -9.16
CA LYS A 118 4.04 -16.07 -10.53
C LYS A 118 3.34 -17.23 -11.24
N GLN A 119 3.95 -18.42 -11.19
CA GLN A 119 3.38 -19.64 -11.79
C GLN A 119 2.05 -20.02 -11.14
N GLN A 120 1.96 -20.01 -9.81
CA GLN A 120 0.72 -20.31 -9.11
C GLN A 120 -0.39 -19.32 -9.46
N ALA A 121 -0.07 -18.03 -9.60
CA ALA A 121 -1.03 -17.02 -10.04
C ALA A 121 -1.50 -17.27 -11.47
N ILE A 122 -0.58 -17.58 -12.40
CA ILE A 122 -0.89 -17.95 -13.79
C ILE A 122 -1.86 -19.14 -13.83
N ASP A 123 -1.56 -20.21 -13.07
CA ASP A 123 -2.38 -21.43 -13.08
C ASP A 123 -3.75 -21.19 -12.48
N THR A 124 -3.82 -20.39 -11.41
CA THR A 124 -5.08 -19.99 -10.78
C THR A 124 -5.93 -19.14 -11.72
N ILE A 125 -5.33 -18.14 -12.38
CA ILE A 125 -6.04 -17.29 -13.36
C ILE A 125 -6.57 -18.15 -14.50
N ARG A 126 -5.74 -19.04 -15.06
CA ARG A 126 -6.15 -19.89 -16.18
C ARG A 126 -7.30 -20.82 -15.81
N ALA A 127 -7.26 -21.40 -14.61
CA ALA A 127 -8.30 -22.32 -14.14
C ALA A 127 -9.63 -21.60 -13.85
N ASP A 128 -9.58 -20.44 -13.21
CA ASP A 128 -10.75 -19.85 -12.58
C ASP A 128 -11.32 -18.64 -13.35
N LEU A 129 -10.44 -17.83 -13.98
CA LEU A 129 -10.80 -16.53 -14.57
C LEU A 129 -10.57 -16.47 -16.09
N GLY A 130 -9.83 -17.45 -16.64
CA GLY A 130 -9.27 -17.46 -17.98
C GLY A 130 -8.14 -16.43 -18.15
N GLN A 131 -8.45 -15.16 -17.96
CA GLN A 131 -7.53 -14.02 -18.05
C GLN A 131 -7.87 -12.96 -16.99
N VAL A 132 -6.97 -12.00 -16.77
CA VAL A 132 -7.23 -10.79 -15.96
C VAL A 132 -7.15 -9.53 -16.81
N ASP A 133 -7.95 -8.53 -16.47
CA ASP A 133 -8.06 -7.23 -17.18
C ASP A 133 -7.48 -6.05 -16.38
N LEU A 134 -7.12 -6.26 -15.11
CA LEU A 134 -6.30 -5.33 -14.34
C LEU A 134 -5.26 -6.07 -13.50
N VAL A 135 -4.02 -5.59 -13.52
CA VAL A 135 -2.95 -5.99 -12.59
C VAL A 135 -2.51 -4.80 -11.75
N VAL A 136 -2.74 -4.86 -10.44
CA VAL A 136 -2.26 -3.85 -9.48
C VAL A 136 -1.00 -4.37 -8.80
N TYR A 137 0.10 -3.62 -8.92
CA TYR A 137 1.38 -3.90 -8.29
C TYR A 137 1.58 -2.98 -7.07
N SER A 138 1.37 -3.53 -5.88
CA SER A 138 1.36 -2.82 -4.60
C SER A 138 2.26 -3.48 -3.55
N LEU A 139 3.39 -4.06 -3.97
CA LEU A 139 4.37 -4.64 -3.04
C LEU A 139 5.15 -3.56 -2.31
N ALA A 140 5.28 -3.74 -0.99
CA ALA A 140 6.22 -3.03 -0.14
C ALA A 140 6.97 -4.06 0.71
N ALA A 141 8.26 -4.21 0.47
CA ALA A 141 9.09 -5.20 1.14
C ALA A 141 10.45 -4.61 1.50
N PRO A 142 11.04 -5.00 2.65
CA PRO A 142 12.39 -4.55 3.03
C PRO A 142 13.50 -5.32 2.29
N ARG A 143 13.16 -6.42 1.62
CA ARG A 143 14.09 -7.32 0.95
C ARG A 143 13.45 -8.06 -0.21
N ARG A 144 14.27 -8.53 -1.14
CA ARG A 144 13.88 -9.37 -2.27
C ARG A 144 14.92 -10.47 -2.45
N MET A 145 14.48 -11.71 -2.60
CA MET A 145 15.33 -12.77 -3.14
C MET A 145 15.15 -12.78 -4.65
N HIS A 146 16.24 -12.58 -5.40
CA HIS A 146 16.18 -12.54 -6.85
C HIS A 146 15.83 -13.93 -7.40
N PRO A 147 14.76 -14.07 -8.21
CA PRO A 147 14.17 -15.37 -8.53
C PRO A 147 15.08 -16.28 -9.36
N LYS A 148 16.08 -15.73 -10.06
CA LYS A 148 17.00 -16.50 -10.91
C LYS A 148 18.36 -16.79 -10.28
N THR A 149 18.87 -15.86 -9.48
CA THR A 149 20.24 -15.96 -8.93
C THR A 149 20.26 -16.39 -7.47
N GLY A 150 19.13 -16.31 -6.76
CA GLY A 150 19.05 -16.57 -5.33
C GLY A 150 19.69 -15.50 -4.45
N GLN A 151 20.25 -14.43 -5.04
CA GLN A 151 20.82 -13.31 -4.29
C GLN A 151 19.73 -12.58 -3.49
N VAL A 152 20.02 -12.25 -2.23
CA VAL A 152 19.12 -11.48 -1.38
C VAL A 152 19.54 -10.02 -1.37
N PHE A 153 18.67 -9.15 -1.85
CA PHE A 153 18.81 -7.70 -1.80
C PHE A 153 18.03 -7.15 -0.60
N ASN A 154 18.60 -6.17 0.09
CA ASN A 154 17.95 -5.47 1.19
C ASN A 154 17.84 -3.98 0.84
N SER A 155 16.63 -3.42 0.94
CA SER A 155 16.42 -2.00 0.72
C SER A 155 16.82 -1.19 1.94
N VAL A 156 17.31 0.03 1.73
CA VAL A 156 17.52 1.01 2.80
C VAL A 156 16.72 2.27 2.54
N LEU A 157 16.48 3.04 3.61
CA LEU A 157 15.84 4.35 3.58
C LEU A 157 16.87 5.40 4.00
N LYS A 158 17.68 5.86 3.06
CA LYS A 158 18.78 6.79 3.30
C LYS A 158 18.81 7.90 2.24
N PRO A 159 19.29 9.11 2.59
CA PRO A 159 19.55 10.14 1.59
C PRO A 159 20.65 9.71 0.61
N VAL A 160 20.75 10.36 -0.55
CA VAL A 160 21.81 10.09 -1.54
C VAL A 160 22.75 11.30 -1.61
N GLY A 161 24.06 11.04 -1.72
CA GLY A 161 25.10 12.04 -1.93
C GLY A 161 25.61 12.74 -0.66
N LYS A 162 24.75 13.09 0.29
CA LYS A 162 25.16 13.71 1.57
C LYS A 162 24.31 13.23 2.75
N ALA A 163 24.89 13.28 3.94
CA ALA A 163 24.14 13.09 5.18
C ALA A 163 23.12 14.21 5.37
N VAL A 164 21.98 13.88 5.97
CA VAL A 164 20.87 14.82 6.20
C VAL A 164 20.47 14.77 7.67
N ASN A 165 20.34 15.94 8.30
CA ASN A 165 19.74 16.04 9.61
C ASN A 165 18.21 16.06 9.46
N LEU A 166 17.55 15.01 9.92
CA LEU A 166 16.11 14.86 9.83
C LEU A 166 15.45 15.13 11.17
N ARG A 167 14.54 16.11 11.17
CA ARG A 167 13.56 16.30 12.23
C ARG A 167 12.48 15.23 12.11
N GLY A 168 12.09 14.64 13.23
CA GLY A 168 11.05 13.62 13.30
C GLY A 168 10.38 13.59 14.67
N LEU A 169 9.48 12.61 14.84
CA LEU A 169 8.74 12.38 16.08
C LEU A 169 9.09 10.99 16.61
N ASP A 170 9.62 10.93 17.83
CA ASP A 170 9.69 9.71 18.61
C ASP A 170 8.29 9.38 19.13
N THR A 171 7.64 8.38 18.55
CA THR A 171 6.25 8.04 18.88
C THR A 171 6.09 7.34 20.23
N ASP A 172 7.16 6.77 20.79
CA ASP A 172 7.13 6.12 22.10
C ASP A 172 7.24 7.16 23.23
N ASN A 173 8.16 8.12 23.06
CA ASN A 173 8.41 9.15 24.06
C ASN A 173 7.61 10.44 23.82
N GLU A 174 6.91 10.53 22.68
CA GLU A 174 6.17 11.71 22.23
C GLU A 174 7.05 12.97 22.15
N THR A 175 8.30 12.82 21.71
CA THR A 175 9.27 13.91 21.62
C THR A 175 9.69 14.21 20.18
N ILE A 176 9.84 15.49 19.89
CA ILE A 176 10.48 15.97 18.67
C ILE A 176 11.99 15.78 18.82
N LYS A 177 12.57 15.09 17.85
CA LYS A 177 14.01 14.82 17.81
C LYS A 177 14.59 15.05 16.43
N GLU A 178 15.88 15.28 16.42
CA GLU A 178 16.68 15.35 15.21
C GLU A 178 17.60 14.13 15.14
N THR A 179 17.79 13.58 13.96
CA THR A 179 18.66 12.43 13.73
C THR A 179 19.39 12.63 12.42
N VAL A 180 20.71 12.50 12.46
CA VAL A 180 21.54 12.51 11.25
C VAL A 180 21.43 11.14 10.59
N LEU A 181 21.00 11.12 9.33
CA LEU A 181 21.05 9.94 8.47
C LEU A 181 22.20 10.08 7.49
N GLU A 182 23.09 9.10 7.52
CA GLU A 182 24.19 8.98 6.56
C GLU A 182 23.68 8.68 5.14
N ALA A 183 24.43 9.15 4.16
CA ALA A 183 24.14 8.86 2.76
C ALA A 183 24.22 7.35 2.46
N ALA A 184 23.37 6.89 1.56
CA ALA A 184 23.44 5.54 1.02
C ALA A 184 24.73 5.35 0.21
N THR A 185 25.35 4.18 0.34
CA THR A 185 26.40 3.75 -0.61
C THR A 185 25.77 3.38 -1.96
N GLN A 186 26.57 3.28 -3.02
CA GLN A 186 26.05 2.85 -4.33
C GLN A 186 25.43 1.46 -4.27
N GLU A 187 26.04 0.52 -3.55
CA GLU A 187 25.48 -0.82 -3.33
C GLU A 187 24.12 -0.78 -2.63
N GLU A 188 23.96 0.09 -1.63
CA GLU A 188 22.68 0.26 -0.93
C GLU A 188 21.60 0.86 -1.85
N ILE A 189 21.97 1.76 -2.76
CA ILE A 189 21.08 2.33 -3.78
C ILE A 189 20.66 1.23 -4.77
N ASP A 190 21.62 0.49 -5.32
CA ASP A 190 21.37 -0.58 -6.29
C ASP A 190 20.49 -1.68 -5.70
N ASN A 191 20.77 -2.10 -4.46
CA ASN A 191 19.94 -3.07 -3.73
C ASN A 191 18.52 -2.53 -3.49
N THR A 192 18.38 -1.24 -3.17
CA THR A 192 17.05 -0.62 -2.99
C THR A 192 16.27 -0.58 -4.30
N VAL A 193 16.92 -0.27 -5.42
CA VAL A 193 16.33 -0.35 -6.77
C VAL A 193 15.93 -1.79 -7.10
N ALA A 194 16.78 -2.77 -6.79
CA ALA A 194 16.46 -4.18 -7.03
C ALA A 194 15.23 -4.66 -6.23
N VAL A 195 15.01 -4.15 -5.01
CA VAL A 195 13.84 -4.52 -4.18
C VAL A 195 12.57 -3.75 -4.57
N MET A 196 12.66 -2.42 -4.68
CA MET A 196 11.50 -1.52 -4.75
C MET A 196 11.32 -0.83 -6.12
N GLY A 197 12.18 -1.14 -7.08
CA GLY A 197 12.07 -0.72 -8.47
C GLY A 197 11.05 -1.53 -9.25
N GLY A 198 11.07 -1.41 -10.57
CA GLY A 198 10.07 -2.01 -11.45
C GLY A 198 10.46 -3.34 -12.07
N GLU A 199 11.63 -3.90 -11.74
CA GLU A 199 12.07 -5.17 -12.34
C GLU A 199 11.08 -6.31 -12.06
N ASP A 200 10.66 -6.50 -10.81
CA ASP A 200 9.70 -7.57 -10.51
C ASP A 200 8.32 -7.30 -11.12
N TRP A 201 7.88 -6.04 -11.18
CA TRP A 201 6.65 -5.66 -11.89
C TRP A 201 6.71 -6.04 -13.37
N GLN A 202 7.83 -5.76 -14.05
CA GLN A 202 8.07 -6.20 -15.42
C GLN A 202 8.02 -7.74 -15.51
N MET A 203 8.72 -8.45 -14.61
CA MET A 203 8.70 -9.93 -14.58
C MET A 203 7.29 -10.50 -14.42
N TRP A 204 6.44 -9.88 -13.60
CA TRP A 204 5.03 -10.26 -13.46
C TRP A 204 4.26 -10.08 -14.77
N ILE A 205 4.34 -8.90 -15.39
CA ILE A 205 3.59 -8.63 -16.62
C ILE A 205 4.07 -9.53 -17.77
N ASP A 206 5.38 -9.75 -17.88
CA ASP A 206 5.97 -10.63 -18.89
C ASP A 206 5.48 -12.07 -18.72
N ALA A 207 5.54 -12.61 -17.50
CA ALA A 207 5.10 -13.98 -17.22
C ALA A 207 3.60 -14.16 -17.52
N LEU A 208 2.76 -13.19 -17.13
CA LEU A 208 1.32 -13.23 -17.39
C LEU A 208 1.00 -13.11 -18.89
N GLN A 209 1.71 -12.25 -19.62
CA GLN A 209 1.54 -12.07 -21.06
C GLN A 209 1.97 -13.30 -21.84
N GLN A 210 3.17 -13.84 -21.56
CA GLN A 210 3.71 -15.03 -22.22
C GLN A 210 2.81 -16.25 -21.98
N SER A 211 2.16 -16.31 -20.82
CA SER A 211 1.22 -17.37 -20.45
C SER A 211 -0.18 -17.21 -21.04
N GLY A 212 -0.45 -16.10 -21.75
CA GLY A 212 -1.75 -15.81 -22.38
C GLY A 212 -2.86 -15.42 -21.41
N VAL A 213 -2.54 -15.14 -20.13
CA VAL A 213 -3.54 -14.87 -19.08
C VAL A 213 -3.82 -13.38 -18.86
N LEU A 214 -3.28 -12.49 -19.69
CA LEU A 214 -3.68 -11.07 -19.77
C LEU A 214 -4.70 -10.87 -20.89
N ALA A 215 -5.82 -10.25 -20.56
CA ALA A 215 -6.87 -9.92 -21.52
C ALA A 215 -6.43 -8.83 -22.50
N ASP A 216 -7.04 -8.80 -23.68
CA ASP A 216 -6.90 -7.65 -24.58
C ASP A 216 -7.50 -6.40 -23.89
N GLY A 217 -6.84 -5.26 -24.03
CA GLY A 217 -7.20 -4.04 -23.30
C GLY A 217 -6.80 -4.02 -21.82
N ALA A 218 -6.08 -5.03 -21.31
CA ALA A 218 -5.69 -5.10 -19.90
C ALA A 218 -4.86 -3.88 -19.48
N LYS A 219 -5.13 -3.39 -18.27
CA LYS A 219 -4.38 -2.30 -17.64
C LYS A 219 -3.47 -2.82 -16.55
N THR A 220 -2.38 -2.13 -16.27
CA THR A 220 -1.60 -2.36 -15.06
C THR A 220 -1.14 -1.07 -14.42
N THR A 221 -1.08 -1.05 -13.09
CA THR A 221 -0.53 0.09 -12.37
C THR A 221 0.34 -0.32 -11.20
N ALA A 222 1.43 0.41 -10.99
CA ALA A 222 2.28 0.32 -9.81
C ALA A 222 2.14 1.59 -8.97
N PHE A 223 2.05 1.43 -7.64
CA PHE A 223 1.93 2.56 -6.72
C PHE A 223 3.29 3.19 -6.40
N THR A 224 3.31 4.52 -6.41
CA THR A 224 4.47 5.33 -6.03
C THR A 224 4.05 6.47 -5.10
N TYR A 225 5.06 7.13 -4.52
CA TYR A 225 4.93 8.36 -3.76
C TYR A 225 6.04 9.30 -4.22
N LEU A 226 5.67 10.53 -4.57
CA LEU A 226 6.62 11.62 -4.84
C LEU A 226 6.80 12.43 -3.56
N GLY A 227 5.67 12.80 -2.95
CA GLY A 227 5.66 13.66 -1.78
C GLY A 227 6.09 15.07 -2.11
N GLU A 228 6.49 15.76 -1.05
CA GLU A 228 6.72 17.19 -1.07
C GLU A 228 8.16 17.54 -0.82
N GLN A 229 8.51 18.81 -1.04
CA GLN A 229 9.89 19.27 -0.94
C GLN A 229 10.52 18.90 0.42
N ILE A 230 9.74 18.95 1.50
CA ILE A 230 10.19 18.57 2.85
C ILE A 230 10.59 17.10 2.98
N THR A 231 10.01 16.22 2.16
CA THR A 231 10.27 14.77 2.15
C THR A 231 11.30 14.35 1.10
N HIS A 232 11.67 15.24 0.17
CA HIS A 232 12.50 14.87 -0.98
C HIS A 232 13.87 14.30 -0.58
N ASP A 233 14.52 14.87 0.43
CA ASP A 233 15.87 14.45 0.83
C ASP A 233 15.95 12.98 1.27
N ILE A 234 14.88 12.44 1.90
CA ILE A 234 14.83 11.04 2.36
C ILE A 234 14.04 10.13 1.42
N TYR A 235 13.08 10.68 0.67
CA TYR A 235 12.20 9.91 -0.20
C TYR A 235 12.59 10.07 -1.68
N TRP A 236 12.08 11.08 -2.39
CA TRP A 236 12.21 11.21 -3.85
C TRP A 236 13.66 11.31 -4.36
N ASN A 237 14.55 11.93 -3.59
CA ASN A 237 15.98 12.07 -3.88
C ASN A 237 16.85 11.13 -3.03
N GLY A 238 16.25 10.30 -2.16
CA GLY A 238 16.92 9.24 -1.42
C GLY A 238 17.01 7.92 -2.20
N SER A 239 17.50 6.88 -1.52
CA SER A 239 17.62 5.52 -2.07
C SER A 239 16.29 4.95 -2.57
N ILE A 240 15.19 5.16 -1.82
CA ILE A 240 13.86 4.71 -2.22
C ILE A 240 13.34 5.48 -3.44
N GLY A 241 13.68 6.77 -3.57
CA GLY A 241 13.36 7.58 -4.74
C GLY A 241 14.07 7.12 -6.00
N ALA A 242 15.32 6.63 -5.89
CA ALA A 242 16.00 5.98 -7.01
C ALA A 242 15.21 4.75 -7.51
N ALA A 243 14.69 3.94 -6.59
CA ALA A 243 13.83 2.81 -6.93
C ALA A 243 12.50 3.25 -7.57
N LYS A 244 11.88 4.32 -7.06
CA LYS A 244 10.65 4.87 -7.66
C LYS A 244 10.88 5.47 -9.05
N LYS A 245 12.04 6.06 -9.32
CA LYS A 245 12.45 6.50 -10.66
C LYS A 245 12.67 5.33 -11.62
N ASP A 246 13.09 4.15 -11.13
CA ASP A 246 13.14 2.94 -11.96
C ASP A 246 11.74 2.47 -12.39
N LEU A 247 10.69 2.64 -11.56
CA LEU A 247 9.31 2.38 -12.01
C LEU A 247 8.92 3.23 -13.22
N ASP A 248 9.35 4.49 -13.26
CA ASP A 248 9.11 5.39 -14.39
C ASP A 248 9.85 4.94 -15.66
N GLN A 249 10.98 4.24 -15.53
CA GLN A 249 11.67 3.64 -16.67
C GLN A 249 10.96 2.37 -17.14
N LYS A 250 10.57 1.48 -16.22
CA LYS A 250 9.94 0.20 -16.55
C LYS A 250 8.55 0.36 -17.14
N VAL A 251 7.77 1.33 -16.66
CA VAL A 251 6.40 1.56 -17.18
C VAL A 251 6.38 1.84 -18.68
N LEU A 252 7.44 2.41 -19.26
CA LEU A 252 7.51 2.68 -20.70
C LEU A 252 7.51 1.37 -21.51
N GLY A 253 8.34 0.39 -21.11
CA GLY A 253 8.42 -0.92 -21.75
C GLY A 253 7.13 -1.70 -21.57
N ILE A 254 6.62 -1.77 -20.33
CA ILE A 254 5.35 -2.43 -20.00
C ILE A 254 4.19 -1.83 -20.81
N ARG A 255 4.12 -0.48 -20.88
CA ARG A 255 3.06 0.22 -21.63
C ARG A 255 3.13 -0.10 -23.11
N ALA A 256 4.31 -0.04 -23.74
CA ALA A 256 4.47 -0.34 -25.16
C ALA A 256 4.04 -1.78 -25.48
N GLN A 257 4.39 -2.72 -24.61
CA GLN A 257 4.03 -4.13 -24.72
C GLN A 257 2.52 -4.38 -24.61
N LEU A 258 1.82 -3.71 -23.68
CA LEU A 258 0.37 -3.84 -23.53
C LEU A 258 -0.41 -3.10 -24.61
N ALA A 259 0.11 -1.97 -25.10
CA ALA A 259 -0.53 -1.16 -26.14
C ALA A 259 -0.75 -1.93 -27.46
N ALA A 260 0.08 -2.95 -27.74
CA ALA A 260 -0.09 -3.84 -28.90
C ALA A 260 -1.45 -4.57 -28.93
N LYS A 261 -2.12 -4.69 -27.76
CA LYS A 261 -3.46 -5.26 -27.60
C LYS A 261 -4.46 -4.25 -27.00
N GLY A 262 -4.19 -2.95 -27.14
CA GLY A 262 -5.03 -1.87 -26.63
C GLY A 262 -4.99 -1.68 -25.10
N GLY A 263 -4.03 -2.30 -24.41
CA GLY A 263 -3.81 -2.12 -22.97
C GLY A 263 -2.99 -0.88 -22.62
N ASP A 264 -2.80 -0.62 -21.33
CA ASP A 264 -2.01 0.53 -20.82
C ASP A 264 -1.29 0.17 -19.51
N ALA A 265 -0.19 0.87 -19.24
CA ALA A 265 0.54 0.78 -17.97
C ALA A 265 0.84 2.17 -17.42
N ARG A 266 0.56 2.37 -16.12
CA ARG A 266 0.75 3.67 -15.45
C ARG A 266 1.37 3.51 -14.07
N VAL A 267 2.32 4.36 -13.74
CA VAL A 267 2.67 4.60 -12.34
C VAL A 267 1.58 5.50 -11.76
N SER A 268 1.01 5.12 -10.61
CA SER A 268 0.02 5.94 -9.91
C SER A 268 0.64 6.55 -8.66
N VAL A 269 0.68 7.88 -8.61
CA VAL A 269 1.22 8.66 -7.49
C VAL A 269 0.12 8.87 -6.46
N LEU A 270 0.34 8.31 -5.27
CA LEU A 270 -0.59 8.35 -4.15
C LEU A 270 -0.07 9.29 -3.06
N LYS A 271 -0.93 9.56 -2.07
CA LYS A 271 -0.63 10.47 -0.95
C LYS A 271 0.16 9.73 0.12
N ALA A 272 0.70 10.49 1.05
CA ALA A 272 1.16 9.97 2.32
C ALA A 272 -0.06 9.54 3.17
N VAL A 273 -0.09 8.28 3.57
CA VAL A 273 -1.06 7.74 4.54
C VAL A 273 -0.33 6.89 5.57
N VAL A 274 -0.98 6.60 6.70
CA VAL A 274 -0.44 5.72 7.73
C VAL A 274 -0.54 4.27 7.25
N THR A 275 0.61 3.62 7.08
CA THR A 275 0.76 2.20 6.76
C THR A 275 1.95 1.66 7.55
N GLN A 276 2.11 0.34 7.63
CA GLN A 276 3.31 -0.26 8.24
C GLN A 276 4.61 0.21 7.55
N ALA A 277 4.57 0.40 6.23
CA ALA A 277 5.72 0.84 5.46
C ALA A 277 6.05 2.32 5.72
N SER A 278 5.05 3.20 5.70
CA SER A 278 5.28 4.64 5.92
C SER A 278 5.65 4.95 7.36
N SER A 279 5.12 4.22 8.34
CA SER A 279 5.49 4.42 9.76
C SER A 279 6.95 4.09 10.06
N ALA A 280 7.60 3.24 9.25
CA ALA A 280 9.01 2.90 9.41
C ALA A 280 9.97 4.00 8.89
N ILE A 281 9.46 5.03 8.20
CA ILE A 281 10.28 6.13 7.67
C ILE A 281 10.39 7.22 8.76
N PRO A 282 11.60 7.56 9.27
CA PRO A 282 11.77 8.34 10.51
C PRO A 282 11.02 9.68 10.61
N MET A 283 10.90 10.42 9.51
CA MET A 283 10.23 11.74 9.50
C MET A 283 8.70 11.64 9.33
N MET A 284 8.20 10.51 8.82
CA MET A 284 6.82 10.40 8.37
C MET A 284 5.79 10.50 9.48
N PRO A 285 6.00 10.00 10.73
CA PRO A 285 5.03 10.21 11.80
C PRO A 285 4.74 11.69 12.08
N LEU A 286 5.78 12.54 12.08
CA LEU A 286 5.63 13.98 12.26
C LEU A 286 4.94 14.63 11.05
N TYR A 287 5.39 14.27 9.83
CA TYR A 287 4.83 14.81 8.59
C TYR A 287 3.35 14.46 8.43
N LEU A 288 2.98 13.19 8.64
CA LEU A 288 1.60 12.72 8.60
C LEU A 288 0.74 13.41 9.65
N SER A 289 1.24 13.58 10.88
CA SER A 289 0.50 14.27 11.94
C SER A 289 0.19 15.73 11.56
N LEU A 290 1.13 16.43 10.93
CA LEU A 290 0.91 17.79 10.42
C LEU A 290 -0.05 17.81 9.23
N LEU A 291 0.21 16.95 8.24
CA LEU A 291 -0.58 16.85 7.02
C LEU A 291 -2.05 16.54 7.34
N PHE A 292 -2.29 15.60 8.26
CA PHE A 292 -3.63 15.23 8.69
C PHE A 292 -4.38 16.41 9.29
N LYS A 293 -3.74 17.18 10.17
CA LYS A 293 -4.36 18.37 10.77
C LYS A 293 -4.77 19.38 9.69
N VAL A 294 -3.86 19.67 8.76
CA VAL A 294 -4.10 20.65 7.69
C VAL A 294 -5.20 20.16 6.74
N MET A 295 -5.12 18.92 6.28
CA MET A 295 -6.10 18.37 5.32
C MET A 295 -7.47 18.13 5.97
N LYS A 296 -7.55 17.76 7.25
CA LYS A 296 -8.83 17.65 7.98
C LYS A 296 -9.50 19.02 8.12
N ALA A 297 -8.74 20.07 8.42
CA ALA A 297 -9.27 21.44 8.48
C ALA A 297 -9.81 21.93 7.12
N GLN A 298 -9.30 21.38 6.01
CA GLN A 298 -9.76 21.68 4.65
C GLN A 298 -10.81 20.68 4.12
N GLY A 299 -11.16 19.64 4.89
CA GLY A 299 -12.08 18.59 4.44
C GLY A 299 -11.55 17.70 3.31
N THR A 300 -10.22 17.61 3.14
CA THR A 300 -9.57 16.86 2.04
C THR A 300 -8.80 15.63 2.51
N HIS A 301 -8.77 15.34 3.81
CA HIS A 301 -8.09 14.19 4.36
C HIS A 301 -8.70 12.87 3.87
N GLU A 302 -7.83 11.95 3.45
CA GLU A 302 -8.18 10.66 2.87
C GLU A 302 -7.24 9.59 3.42
N GLY A 303 -7.79 8.41 3.71
CA GLY A 303 -7.02 7.20 3.99
C GLY A 303 -6.76 6.39 2.71
N CYS A 304 -6.39 5.12 2.88
CA CYS A 304 -6.10 4.24 1.74
C CYS A 304 -7.32 4.03 0.85
N ILE A 305 -8.52 3.85 1.44
CA ILE A 305 -9.71 3.45 0.68
C ILE A 305 -10.29 4.61 -0.13
N GLU A 306 -10.35 5.80 0.45
CA GLU A 306 -10.80 7.02 -0.24
C GLU A 306 -9.90 7.31 -1.43
N GLN A 307 -8.58 7.23 -1.22
CA GLN A 307 -7.63 7.51 -2.28
C GLN A 307 -7.69 6.51 -3.43
N VAL A 308 -7.75 5.21 -3.14
CA VAL A 308 -7.76 4.20 -4.20
C VAL A 308 -9.13 4.14 -4.89
N HIS A 309 -10.22 4.39 -4.16
CA HIS A 309 -11.52 4.62 -4.78
C HIS A 309 -11.46 5.79 -5.78
N GLY A 310 -10.96 6.95 -5.36
CA GLY A 310 -10.76 8.12 -6.22
C GLY A 310 -9.88 7.81 -7.44
N LEU A 311 -8.76 7.12 -7.24
CA LEU A 311 -7.90 6.67 -8.35
C LEU A 311 -8.66 5.85 -9.40
N PHE A 312 -9.50 4.90 -8.96
CA PHE A 312 -10.27 4.07 -9.89
C PHE A 312 -11.33 4.90 -10.63
N ALA A 313 -12.10 5.69 -9.88
CA ALA A 313 -13.25 6.43 -10.41
C ALA A 313 -12.85 7.64 -11.29
N GLU A 314 -11.80 8.36 -10.91
CA GLU A 314 -11.36 9.58 -11.60
C GLU A 314 -10.36 9.27 -12.72
N SER A 315 -9.55 8.22 -12.56
CA SER A 315 -8.35 8.02 -13.40
C SER A 315 -8.25 6.67 -14.11
N LEU A 316 -8.19 5.54 -13.40
CA LEU A 316 -8.03 4.24 -14.08
C LEU A 316 -9.21 3.90 -14.99
N TYR A 317 -10.42 4.26 -14.58
CA TYR A 317 -11.67 4.00 -15.31
C TYR A 317 -12.56 5.24 -15.44
N GLY A 318 -12.06 6.41 -15.03
CA GLY A 318 -12.69 7.69 -15.30
C GLY A 318 -12.50 8.15 -16.75
N SER A 319 -13.37 9.05 -17.21
CA SER A 319 -13.31 9.59 -18.58
C SER A 319 -12.22 10.66 -18.77
N ALA A 320 -11.68 11.21 -17.69
CA ALA A 320 -10.72 12.31 -17.71
C ALA A 320 -9.60 12.06 -16.67
N PRO A 321 -8.65 11.15 -16.96
CA PRO A 321 -7.59 10.80 -16.02
C PRO A 321 -6.68 11.99 -15.70
N HIS A 322 -6.29 12.09 -14.42
CA HIS A 322 -5.34 13.09 -13.96
C HIS A 322 -3.92 12.62 -14.28
N LEU A 323 -3.34 13.10 -15.38
CA LEU A 323 -1.99 12.77 -15.81
C LEU A 323 -1.01 13.92 -15.55
N ASP A 324 0.22 13.60 -15.15
CA ASP A 324 1.35 14.53 -15.20
C ASP A 324 2.11 14.44 -16.55
N GLU A 325 3.15 15.26 -16.70
CA GLU A 325 3.96 15.36 -17.92
C GLU A 325 4.75 14.07 -18.21
N GLU A 326 5.10 13.30 -17.18
CA GLU A 326 5.71 11.97 -17.33
C GLU A 326 4.68 10.85 -17.63
N GLY A 327 3.38 11.20 -17.63
CA GLY A 327 2.28 10.29 -17.90
C GLY A 327 1.94 9.36 -16.73
N ARG A 328 2.26 9.76 -15.49
CA ARG A 328 1.79 9.12 -14.25
C ARG A 328 0.37 9.54 -13.93
N LEU A 329 -0.41 8.67 -13.29
CA LEU A 329 -1.72 9.03 -12.74
C LEU A 329 -1.53 9.73 -11.39
N ARG A 330 -2.16 10.89 -11.20
CA ARG A 330 -1.99 11.75 -10.01
C ARG A 330 -3.24 11.69 -9.14
N ALA A 331 -3.13 11.03 -7.99
CA ALA A 331 -4.15 11.03 -6.93
C ALA A 331 -3.66 11.76 -5.65
N ASP A 332 -2.51 12.42 -5.75
CA ASP A 332 -1.79 13.13 -4.68
C ASP A 332 -2.02 14.65 -4.67
N TYR A 333 -2.69 15.19 -5.69
CA TYR A 333 -2.86 16.64 -5.88
C TYR A 333 -3.49 17.38 -4.67
N LYS A 334 -4.31 16.71 -3.84
CA LYS A 334 -4.87 17.30 -2.61
C LYS A 334 -3.82 17.50 -1.52
N GLU A 335 -2.86 16.59 -1.41
CA GLU A 335 -1.69 16.77 -0.55
C GLU A 335 -0.79 17.86 -1.12
N LEU A 336 -0.51 17.80 -2.43
CA LEU A 336 0.44 18.73 -3.06
C LEU A 336 -0.09 20.14 -3.33
N ALA A 337 -1.29 20.46 -2.85
CA ALA A 337 -1.87 21.77 -3.05
C ALA A 337 -1.00 22.84 -2.36
N PRO A 338 -0.60 23.94 -3.03
CA PRO A 338 0.35 24.92 -2.48
C PRO A 338 -0.01 25.46 -1.09
N GLN A 339 -1.30 25.64 -0.82
CA GLN A 339 -1.81 26.09 0.47
C GLN A 339 -1.63 25.04 1.58
N VAL A 340 -1.78 23.75 1.27
CA VAL A 340 -1.54 22.66 2.22
C VAL A 340 -0.06 22.63 2.58
N GLN A 341 0.80 22.70 1.58
CA GLN A 341 2.25 22.66 1.77
C GLN A 341 2.81 23.84 2.53
N SER A 342 2.34 25.03 2.22
CA SER A 342 2.75 26.24 2.93
C SER A 342 2.40 26.14 4.42
N LEU A 343 1.23 25.57 4.75
CA LEU A 343 0.82 25.37 6.14
C LEU A 343 1.65 24.27 6.83
N VAL A 344 1.86 23.13 6.18
CA VAL A 344 2.70 22.04 6.74
C VAL A 344 4.12 22.55 6.99
N GLN A 345 4.74 23.24 6.03
CA GLN A 345 6.08 23.81 6.16
C GLN A 345 6.16 24.87 7.27
N ALA A 346 5.16 25.75 7.36
CA ALA A 346 5.12 26.79 8.39
C ALA A 346 4.98 26.21 9.81
N GLN A 347 4.30 25.09 9.96
CA GLN A 347 4.15 24.40 11.25
C GLN A 347 5.36 23.51 11.57
N TRP A 348 5.97 22.86 10.58
CA TRP A 348 7.11 21.95 10.76
C TRP A 348 8.23 22.53 11.62
N SER A 349 8.59 23.78 11.38
CA SER A 349 9.65 24.46 12.13
C SER A 349 9.25 24.80 13.59
N LYS A 350 7.95 24.94 13.85
CA LYS A 350 7.36 25.41 15.13
C LYS A 350 6.96 24.30 16.09
N VAL A 351 6.79 23.05 15.63
CA VAL A 351 6.36 21.95 16.49
C VAL A 351 7.42 21.61 17.53
N THR A 352 7.10 21.72 18.81
CA THR A 352 7.94 21.31 19.94
C THR A 352 7.22 20.22 20.74
N ASN A 353 7.87 19.72 21.79
CA ASN A 353 7.25 18.75 22.70
C ASN A 353 6.00 19.36 23.37
N ASP A 354 6.06 20.64 23.74
CA ASP A 354 5.01 21.31 24.50
C ASP A 354 3.73 21.58 23.69
N ASN A 355 3.87 21.76 22.37
CA ASN A 355 2.75 22.12 21.48
C ASN A 355 2.39 21.00 20.48
N LEU A 356 2.91 19.78 20.65
CA LEU A 356 2.73 18.67 19.71
C LEU A 356 1.24 18.42 19.38
N TYR A 357 0.40 18.31 20.40
CA TYR A 357 -1.05 18.08 20.24
C TYR A 357 -1.82 19.33 19.78
N GLU A 358 -1.25 20.52 19.98
CA GLU A 358 -1.85 21.78 19.52
C GLU A 358 -1.60 21.99 18.02
N LEU A 359 -0.37 21.75 17.55
CA LEU A 359 0.02 22.05 16.16
C LEU A 359 -0.12 20.87 15.19
N THR A 360 -0.25 19.64 15.70
CA THR A 360 -0.39 18.45 14.86
C THR A 360 -1.70 17.71 15.17
N ASP A 361 -2.00 16.68 14.37
CA ASP A 361 -3.01 15.67 14.66
C ASP A 361 -2.33 14.33 15.03
N PHE A 362 -1.42 14.37 16.00
CA PHE A 362 -0.73 13.15 16.46
C PHE A 362 -1.69 12.13 17.09
N ALA A 363 -2.78 12.59 17.72
CA ALA A 363 -3.84 11.70 18.21
C ALA A 363 -4.51 10.91 17.07
N GLY A 364 -4.82 11.59 15.95
CA GLY A 364 -5.30 10.96 14.72
C GLY A 364 -4.28 9.97 14.16
N TYR A 365 -3.00 10.35 14.06
CA TYR A 365 -1.94 9.45 13.61
C TYR A 365 -1.87 8.16 14.45
N LYS A 366 -1.87 8.26 15.78
CA LYS A 366 -1.84 7.09 16.68
C LYS A 366 -3.06 6.20 16.48
N THR A 367 -4.24 6.80 16.32
CA THR A 367 -5.48 6.08 16.07
C THR A 367 -5.41 5.31 14.75
N GLU A 368 -5.02 5.96 13.65
CA GLU A 368 -4.84 5.31 12.35
C GLU A 368 -3.79 4.20 12.40
N PHE A 369 -2.67 4.41 13.11
CA PHE A 369 -1.64 3.38 13.27
C PHE A 369 -2.16 2.14 13.99
N LEU A 370 -2.92 2.33 15.09
CA LEU A 370 -3.52 1.21 15.83
C LEU A 370 -4.57 0.46 14.99
N ARG A 371 -5.32 1.18 14.16
CA ARG A 371 -6.33 0.60 13.25
C ARG A 371 -5.72 -0.34 12.22
N LEU A 372 -4.47 -0.12 11.82
CA LEU A 372 -3.74 -1.07 10.95
C LEU A 372 -3.66 -2.49 11.53
N PHE A 373 -3.69 -2.61 12.86
CA PHE A 373 -3.58 -3.87 13.59
C PHE A 373 -4.91 -4.29 14.23
N GLY A 374 -6.01 -3.67 13.83
CA GLY A 374 -7.35 -3.96 14.34
C GLY A 374 -7.64 -3.37 15.73
N PHE A 375 -6.83 -2.44 16.24
CA PHE A 375 -7.11 -1.73 17.49
C PHE A 375 -7.72 -0.35 17.23
N ALA A 376 -8.40 0.24 18.21
CA ALA A 376 -9.08 1.53 18.06
C ALA A 376 -10.10 1.57 16.89
N VAL A 377 -10.74 0.44 16.61
CA VAL A 377 -11.83 0.32 15.64
C VAL A 377 -13.16 0.37 16.40
N GLU A 378 -14.03 1.29 16.00
CA GLU A 378 -15.35 1.47 16.62
C GLU A 378 -16.21 0.21 16.49
N GLY A 379 -16.96 -0.11 17.56
CA GLY A 379 -17.88 -1.24 17.60
C GLY A 379 -17.22 -2.60 17.88
N VAL A 380 -15.95 -2.63 18.28
CA VAL A 380 -15.23 -3.86 18.67
C VAL A 380 -15.09 -3.93 20.18
N ASP A 381 -15.54 -5.03 20.78
CA ASP A 381 -15.28 -5.34 22.18
C ASP A 381 -13.88 -5.95 22.33
N TYR A 382 -12.96 -5.17 22.89
CA TYR A 382 -11.56 -5.57 23.12
C TYR A 382 -11.33 -6.30 24.45
N GLU A 383 -12.36 -6.48 25.28
CA GLU A 383 -12.31 -7.32 26.48
C GLU A 383 -12.82 -8.74 26.23
N ALA A 384 -13.44 -8.99 25.08
CA ALA A 384 -13.88 -10.32 24.68
C ALA A 384 -12.72 -11.25 24.31
N ASP A 385 -12.88 -12.54 24.64
CA ASP A 385 -12.01 -13.59 24.12
C ASP A 385 -12.22 -13.78 22.62
N VAL A 386 -11.12 -13.79 21.86
CA VAL A 386 -11.12 -14.08 20.42
C VAL A 386 -10.22 -15.28 20.11
N ASN A 387 -10.61 -16.07 19.10
CA ASN A 387 -9.75 -17.11 18.54
C ASN A 387 -8.75 -16.47 17.54
N PRO A 388 -7.43 -16.47 17.82
CA PRO A 388 -6.44 -15.98 16.88
C PRO A 388 -6.28 -16.88 15.64
N ASP A 389 -6.67 -18.14 15.70
CA ASP A 389 -6.58 -19.08 14.59
C ASP A 389 -7.80 -18.90 13.66
N VAL A 390 -7.58 -18.19 12.55
CA VAL A 390 -8.64 -17.81 11.61
C VAL A 390 -8.26 -18.32 10.23
N ASP A 391 -9.09 -19.18 9.67
CA ASP A 391 -8.87 -19.75 8.34
C ASP A 391 -9.27 -18.79 7.21
N ILE A 392 -8.66 -19.02 6.04
CA ILE A 392 -9.01 -18.36 4.78
C ILE A 392 -9.42 -19.46 3.78
N PRO A 393 -10.72 -19.63 3.49
CA PRO A 393 -11.19 -20.63 2.54
C PRO A 393 -10.56 -20.46 1.15
N GLY A 394 -10.13 -21.56 0.53
CA GLY A 394 -9.57 -21.54 -0.82
C GLY A 394 -8.21 -20.83 -0.96
N LEU A 395 -7.53 -20.53 0.15
CA LEU A 395 -6.17 -20.00 0.14
C LEU A 395 -5.18 -21.04 -0.43
N VAL A 396 -4.31 -20.59 -1.32
CA VAL A 396 -3.14 -21.36 -1.75
C VAL A 396 -1.93 -20.91 -0.94
N GLN A 397 -1.29 -21.84 -0.22
CA GLN A 397 -0.06 -21.59 0.53
C GLN A 397 1.15 -22.06 -0.28
N LEU A 398 2.15 -21.19 -0.44
CA LEU A 398 3.45 -21.48 -1.03
C LEU A 398 4.57 -21.48 0.00
#